data_AF-A0A0R1DZ08-F1
#
_entry.id   AF-A0A0R1DZ08-F1
#
_cell.length_a   1.000
_cell.length_b   1.000
_cell.length_c   1.000
_cell.angle_alpha   90.00
_cell.angle_beta   90.00
_cell.angle_gamma   90.00
#
_symmetry.space_group_name_H-M   'P 1'
#
loop_
_entity.id
_entity.type
_entity.pdbx_description
1 polymer ?
#
loop_
_entity_poly.entity_id
_entity_poly.type
_entity_poly.pdbx_seq_one_letter_code
_entity_poly.pdbx_strand_id
1 'polypeptide(L)'
;MEAFNVRICVVAACLFLASQATGYTMDDLCKQWSGTGYIGNPSNCRGWGYCKNQQTVKWGTCGDELVFNAQTGSCEYATTTPCSTSAVQTCSAIKSPIYVANLLNCTEYAHCDGQGKIAYGDCGVGGVFSESTTSCKWGPACPQDNICRFMPSNIFVGDPNKCGNYINCINGYGTSTACTESPSIYYNAATGKCQSTNPCTGGNTNSGDSQFTVGQISEEACNTEDFDAAEALTVDGETVDYKYVSDSETCYGYYYCAKAGALGYWNQCPTGTQFNSKLGKCVSPASFVCTHNRCGNVNSKFMAVEGCLSYTICSSGATASCPSTSKYYDEVNNICTNTIPKYTICSST
;
A
#
# COMPACT_ATOMS: atom_id res chain seq x y z
N MET A 1 -41.53 -48.30 -25.43
CA MET A 1 -41.84 -46.86 -25.32
C MET A 1 -40.63 -46.24 -24.62
N GLU A 2 -39.55 -46.06 -25.37
CA GLU A 2 -39.25 -44.84 -26.15
C GLU A 2 -38.70 -43.72 -25.26
N ALA A 3 -37.50 -43.29 -25.67
CA ALA A 3 -36.57 -42.31 -25.14
C ALA A 3 -37.16 -41.01 -24.59
N PHE A 4 -36.42 -40.35 -23.68
CA PHE A 4 -35.78 -39.08 -24.01
C PHE A 4 -34.48 -38.87 -23.20
N ASN A 5 -33.38 -38.74 -23.95
CA ASN A 5 -32.05 -38.32 -23.52
C ASN A 5 -32.07 -36.82 -23.22
N VAL A 6 -31.54 -36.38 -22.09
CA VAL A 6 -31.05 -35.00 -21.93
C VAL A 6 -29.73 -35.02 -21.15
N ARG A 7 -28.64 -34.86 -21.90
CA ARG A 7 -27.35 -34.41 -21.37
C ARG A 7 -27.48 -32.92 -21.08
N ILE A 8 -27.38 -32.52 -19.82
CA ILE A 8 -27.20 -31.12 -19.43
C ILE A 8 -25.79 -30.99 -18.85
N CYS A 9 -24.90 -30.45 -19.69
CA CYS A 9 -23.66 -29.82 -19.24
C CYS A 9 -24.05 -28.51 -18.54
N VAL A 10 -23.86 -28.40 -17.22
CA VAL A 10 -23.79 -27.10 -16.55
C VAL A 10 -22.37 -26.93 -16.06
N VAL A 11 -21.65 -26.18 -16.90
CA VAL A 11 -20.48 -25.34 -16.64
C VAL A 11 -20.19 -25.16 -15.15
N ALA A 12 -19.03 -25.67 -14.73
CA ALA A 12 -18.36 -25.23 -13.52
C ALA A 12 -18.16 -23.71 -13.63
N ALA A 13 -19.03 -22.94 -12.96
CA ALA A 13 -18.78 -21.54 -12.73
C ALA A 13 -17.58 -21.47 -11.78
N CYS A 14 -16.39 -21.32 -12.37
CA CYS A 14 -15.21 -20.85 -11.69
C CYS A 14 -15.61 -19.60 -10.91
N LEU A 15 -15.78 -19.74 -9.60
CA LEU A 15 -15.77 -18.63 -8.66
C LEU A 15 -14.40 -17.98 -8.82
N PHE A 16 -14.36 -16.93 -9.64
CA PHE A 16 -13.29 -15.96 -9.63
C PHE A 16 -13.25 -15.39 -8.21
N LEU A 17 -12.33 -15.92 -7.41
CA LEU A 17 -11.79 -15.20 -6.28
C LEU A 17 -11.25 -13.90 -6.85
N ALA A 18 -11.99 -12.81 -6.63
CA ALA A 18 -11.51 -11.47 -6.93
C ALA A 18 -10.22 -11.28 -6.13
N SER A 19 -9.08 -11.33 -6.82
CA SER A 19 -7.79 -11.06 -6.21
C SER A 19 -7.82 -9.61 -5.72
N GLN A 20 -7.56 -9.42 -4.44
CA GLN A 20 -7.34 -8.09 -3.88
C GLN A 20 -6.03 -7.55 -4.46
N ALA A 21 -6.14 -6.75 -5.52
CA ALA A 21 -5.05 -5.93 -5.99
C ALA A 21 -5.11 -4.59 -5.23
N THR A 22 -3.97 -4.18 -4.68
CA THR A 22 -3.68 -2.76 -4.38
C THR A 22 -3.70 -2.00 -5.71
N GLY A 23 -4.90 -1.78 -6.25
CA GLY A 23 -5.03 -1.56 -7.68
C GLY A 23 -5.13 -0.08 -8.00
N TYR A 24 -4.00 0.58 -8.25
CA TYR A 24 -4.01 1.81 -9.04
C TYR A 24 -4.86 1.58 -10.31
N THR A 25 -5.66 2.55 -10.73
CA THR A 25 -6.22 2.50 -12.08
C THR A 25 -5.21 3.04 -13.07
N MET A 26 -5.35 2.72 -14.36
CA MET A 26 -4.50 3.34 -15.39
C MET A 26 -4.62 4.87 -15.39
N ASP A 27 -5.80 5.41 -15.04
CA ASP A 27 -5.95 6.86 -14.88
C ASP A 27 -5.18 7.39 -13.68
N ASP A 28 -5.11 6.66 -12.56
CA ASP A 28 -4.30 7.07 -11.42
C ASP A 28 -2.81 7.07 -11.76
N LEU A 29 -2.36 6.09 -12.57
CA LEU A 29 -1.01 6.05 -13.11
C LEU A 29 -0.73 7.25 -14.03
N CYS A 30 -1.61 7.50 -15.01
CA CYS A 30 -1.42 8.61 -15.96
C CYS A 30 -1.48 9.98 -15.27
N LYS A 31 -2.32 10.17 -14.25
CA LYS A 31 -2.37 11.41 -13.45
C LYS A 31 -1.03 11.76 -12.80
N GLN A 32 -0.20 10.77 -12.50
CA GLN A 32 1.11 10.99 -11.88
C GLN A 32 2.23 11.26 -12.88
N TRP A 33 1.97 11.20 -14.19
CA TRP A 33 3.02 11.25 -15.20
C TRP A 33 2.81 12.38 -16.20
N SER A 34 3.79 13.29 -16.26
CA SER A 34 3.83 14.38 -17.24
C SER A 34 4.16 13.91 -18.65
N GLY A 35 4.69 12.69 -18.78
CA GLY A 35 5.10 12.12 -20.05
C GLY A 35 3.95 11.60 -20.89
N THR A 36 4.32 10.85 -21.93
CA THR A 36 3.39 10.21 -22.85
C THR A 36 3.97 8.87 -23.25
N GLY A 37 3.16 7.83 -23.27
CA GLY A 37 3.62 6.48 -23.59
C GLY A 37 2.73 5.39 -22.98
N TYR A 38 3.18 4.15 -23.12
CA TYR A 38 2.42 2.99 -22.65
C TYR A 38 2.70 2.68 -21.18
N ILE A 39 1.66 2.28 -20.45
CA ILE A 39 1.70 1.85 -19.05
C ILE A 39 1.02 0.50 -18.88
N GLY A 40 1.38 -0.24 -17.83
CA GLY A 40 0.77 -1.53 -17.52
C GLY A 40 -0.59 -1.37 -16.85
N ASN A 41 -1.51 -2.30 -17.11
CA ASN A 41 -2.78 -2.37 -16.40
C ASN A 41 -2.58 -3.07 -15.04
N PRO A 42 -2.87 -2.42 -13.89
CA PRO A 42 -2.64 -3.00 -12.58
C PRO A 42 -3.49 -4.22 -12.22
N SER A 43 -4.56 -4.46 -12.98
CA SER A 43 -5.47 -5.60 -12.80
C SER A 43 -5.31 -6.69 -13.86
N ASN A 44 -4.46 -6.48 -14.87
CA ASN A 44 -4.29 -7.43 -15.98
C ASN A 44 -2.87 -7.30 -16.56
N CYS A 45 -1.99 -8.27 -16.36
CA CYS A 45 -0.63 -8.18 -16.88
C CYS A 45 -0.50 -8.32 -18.41
N ARG A 46 -1.56 -8.69 -19.14
CA ARG A 46 -1.60 -8.52 -20.60
C ARG A 46 -2.12 -7.14 -21.00
N GLY A 47 -2.80 -6.46 -20.09
CA GLY A 47 -3.44 -5.18 -20.33
C GLY A 47 -2.44 -4.04 -20.32
N TRP A 48 -2.69 -3.05 -21.18
CA TRP A 48 -1.90 -1.84 -21.28
C TRP A 48 -2.80 -0.62 -21.48
N GLY A 49 -2.31 0.54 -21.07
CA GLY A 49 -2.89 1.86 -21.31
C GLY A 49 -1.90 2.76 -22.05
N TYR A 50 -2.37 3.81 -22.71
CA TYR A 50 -1.54 4.86 -23.28
C TYR A 50 -1.86 6.18 -22.58
N CYS A 51 -0.88 6.71 -21.85
CA CYS A 51 -0.99 8.00 -21.20
C CYS A 51 -0.69 9.11 -22.20
N LYS A 52 -1.54 10.13 -22.23
CA LYS A 52 -1.28 11.41 -22.90
C LYS A 52 -1.99 12.51 -22.12
N ASN A 53 -1.30 13.61 -21.85
CA ASN A 53 -1.84 14.75 -21.09
C ASN A 53 -2.45 14.32 -19.74
N GLN A 54 -1.73 13.48 -18.99
CA GLN A 54 -2.16 12.93 -17.69
C GLN A 54 -3.48 12.11 -17.71
N GLN A 55 -3.87 11.57 -18.86
CA GLN A 55 -5.08 10.77 -19.02
C GLN A 55 -4.78 9.46 -19.76
N THR A 56 -5.52 8.41 -19.43
CA THR A 56 -5.52 7.19 -20.25
C THR A 56 -6.37 7.45 -21.50
N VAL A 57 -5.71 7.66 -22.65
CA VAL A 57 -6.42 8.00 -23.89
C VAL A 57 -6.66 6.79 -24.79
N LYS A 58 -5.97 5.67 -24.53
CA LYS A 58 -6.16 4.38 -25.19
C LYS A 58 -5.84 3.25 -24.22
N TRP A 59 -6.39 2.08 -24.47
CA TRP A 59 -6.05 0.85 -23.74
C TRP A 59 -6.24 -0.36 -24.65
N GLY A 60 -5.65 -1.47 -24.24
CA GLY A 60 -5.77 -2.72 -24.97
C GLY A 60 -5.21 -3.89 -24.18
N THR A 61 -5.03 -4.99 -24.87
CA THR A 61 -4.46 -6.22 -24.32
C THR A 61 -3.48 -6.78 -25.32
N CYS A 62 -2.34 -7.28 -24.86
CA CYS A 62 -1.37 -7.97 -25.69
C CYS A 62 -1.99 -9.21 -26.35
N GLY A 63 -1.43 -9.61 -27.49
CA GLY A 63 -1.80 -10.86 -28.17
C GLY A 63 -1.62 -12.09 -27.28
N ASP A 64 -2.07 -13.25 -27.76
CA ASP A 64 -1.94 -14.48 -26.98
C ASP A 64 -0.47 -14.82 -26.73
N GLU A 65 -0.20 -15.47 -25.59
CA GLU A 65 1.15 -15.81 -25.09
C GLU A 65 2.06 -14.61 -24.77
N LEU A 66 1.55 -13.38 -24.89
CA LEU A 66 2.28 -12.15 -24.56
C LEU A 66 1.77 -11.52 -23.27
N VAL A 67 2.69 -10.98 -22.47
CA VAL A 67 2.43 -10.10 -21.33
C VAL A 67 2.97 -8.70 -21.63
N PHE A 68 2.40 -7.68 -21.01
CA PHE A 68 2.86 -6.31 -21.18
C PHE A 68 4.01 -6.01 -20.20
N ASN A 69 5.18 -5.70 -20.74
CA ASN A 69 6.31 -5.19 -20.00
C ASN A 69 6.18 -3.67 -19.89
N ALA A 70 5.79 -3.19 -18.71
CA ALA A 70 5.60 -1.77 -18.47
C ALA A 70 6.91 -0.97 -18.53
N GLN A 71 8.03 -1.60 -18.19
CA GLN A 71 9.34 -0.96 -18.15
C GLN A 71 9.86 -0.63 -19.55
N THR A 72 9.58 -1.51 -20.53
CA THR A 72 9.91 -1.28 -21.96
C THR A 72 8.76 -0.67 -22.75
N GLY A 73 7.54 -0.67 -22.18
CA GLY A 73 6.34 -0.16 -22.84
C GLY A 73 5.86 -1.04 -23.99
N SER A 74 6.11 -2.36 -23.93
CA SER A 74 5.88 -3.28 -25.04
C SER A 74 5.31 -4.64 -24.61
N CYS A 75 4.65 -5.33 -25.55
CA CYS A 75 4.19 -6.70 -25.34
C CYS A 75 5.33 -7.68 -25.63
N GLU A 76 5.65 -8.51 -24.66
CA GLU A 76 6.77 -9.47 -24.71
C GLU A 76 6.28 -10.88 -24.37
N TYR A 77 7.06 -11.90 -24.73
CA TYR A 77 6.67 -13.29 -24.49
C TYR A 77 6.58 -13.62 -23.00
N ALA A 78 5.46 -14.19 -22.58
CA ALA A 78 5.25 -14.65 -21.21
C ALA A 78 6.24 -15.76 -20.79
N THR A 79 6.90 -16.40 -21.76
CA THR A 79 7.93 -17.42 -21.53
C THR A 79 9.25 -16.86 -21.02
N THR A 80 9.47 -15.54 -21.14
CA THR A 80 10.71 -14.85 -20.75
C THR A 80 10.47 -13.58 -19.92
N THR A 81 9.24 -13.08 -19.86
CA THR A 81 8.90 -11.82 -19.20
C THR A 81 7.92 -12.07 -18.04
N PRO A 82 8.25 -11.64 -16.81
CA PRO A 82 7.34 -11.75 -15.66
C PRO A 82 6.02 -11.00 -15.85
N CYS A 83 4.93 -11.61 -15.41
CA CYS A 83 3.62 -10.98 -15.30
C CYS A 83 3.62 -10.03 -14.10
N SER A 84 3.46 -8.73 -14.39
CA SER A 84 3.45 -7.66 -13.39
C SER A 84 2.28 -7.71 -12.40
N THR A 85 1.32 -8.64 -12.54
CA THR A 85 0.15 -8.74 -11.66
C THR A 85 -0.01 -10.11 -11.00
N SER A 86 0.81 -11.11 -11.34
CA SER A 86 0.68 -12.45 -10.75
C SER A 86 1.93 -13.29 -10.90
N ALA A 87 2.54 -13.64 -9.76
CA ALA A 87 3.62 -14.63 -9.70
C ALA A 87 3.17 -16.01 -10.20
N VAL A 88 1.91 -16.39 -9.95
CA VAL A 88 1.34 -17.67 -10.42
C VAL A 88 1.28 -17.70 -11.95
N GLN A 89 0.77 -16.63 -12.57
CA GLN A 89 0.74 -16.54 -14.04
C GLN A 89 2.16 -16.54 -14.61
N THR A 90 3.10 -15.82 -13.97
CA THR A 90 4.52 -15.87 -14.34
C THR A 90 5.06 -17.30 -14.33
N CYS A 91 4.94 -18.02 -13.21
CA CYS A 91 5.50 -19.37 -13.10
C CYS A 91 4.83 -20.38 -14.02
N SER A 92 3.56 -20.18 -14.38
CA SER A 92 2.85 -21.04 -15.35
C SER A 92 3.36 -20.89 -16.79
N ALA A 93 3.93 -19.73 -17.15
CA ALA A 93 4.31 -19.40 -18.52
C ALA A 93 5.82 -19.48 -18.77
N ILE A 94 6.63 -19.00 -17.83
CA ILE A 94 8.09 -18.95 -17.90
C ILE A 94 8.68 -20.36 -18.17
N LYS A 95 9.72 -20.42 -19.01
CA LYS A 95 10.40 -21.68 -19.42
C LYS A 95 11.78 -21.89 -18.79
N SER A 96 12.19 -21.01 -17.88
CA SER A 96 13.47 -21.08 -17.17
C SER A 96 13.28 -20.85 -15.68
N PRO A 97 14.10 -21.45 -14.80
CA PRO A 97 14.01 -21.16 -13.37
C PRO A 97 14.28 -19.68 -13.09
N ILE A 98 13.39 -19.02 -12.35
CA ILE A 98 13.53 -17.61 -11.94
C ILE A 98 12.94 -17.37 -10.55
N TYR A 99 13.35 -16.27 -9.94
CA TYR A 99 12.72 -15.73 -8.73
C TYR A 99 11.94 -14.47 -9.07
N VAL A 100 10.70 -14.38 -8.59
CA VAL A 100 9.84 -13.20 -8.76
C VAL A 100 9.23 -12.78 -7.44
N ALA A 101 8.85 -11.51 -7.34
CA ALA A 101 8.23 -11.00 -6.12
C ALA A 101 6.88 -11.68 -5.86
N ASN A 102 6.61 -12.03 -4.60
CA ASN A 102 5.26 -12.34 -4.18
C ASN A 102 4.49 -11.01 -4.00
N LEU A 103 3.56 -10.76 -4.92
CA LEU A 103 2.80 -9.49 -4.97
C LEU A 103 1.78 -9.33 -3.84
N LEU A 104 1.50 -10.40 -3.08
CA LEU A 104 0.61 -10.39 -1.92
C LEU A 104 1.37 -10.36 -0.59
N ASN A 105 2.65 -10.76 -0.59
CA ASN A 105 3.51 -10.74 0.58
C ASN A 105 4.95 -10.44 0.15
N CYS A 106 5.39 -9.21 0.32
CA CYS A 106 6.73 -8.81 -0.14
C CYS A 106 7.88 -9.29 0.75
N THR A 107 7.60 -9.92 1.91
CA THR A 107 8.62 -10.65 2.69
C THR A 107 8.92 -12.02 2.09
N GLU A 108 8.14 -12.43 1.09
CA GLU A 108 8.32 -13.68 0.37
C GLU A 108 8.67 -13.43 -1.11
N TYR A 109 9.19 -14.48 -1.73
CA TYR A 109 9.39 -14.57 -3.16
C TYR A 109 8.88 -15.90 -3.70
N ALA A 110 8.51 -15.89 -4.96
CA ALA A 110 8.15 -17.10 -5.69
C ALA A 110 9.36 -17.59 -6.49
N HIS A 111 9.67 -18.87 -6.37
CA HIS A 111 10.58 -19.60 -7.23
C HIS A 111 9.76 -20.37 -8.28
N CYS A 112 9.92 -19.96 -9.54
CA CYS A 112 9.38 -20.69 -10.68
C CYS A 112 10.42 -21.71 -11.14
N ASP A 113 10.02 -22.96 -11.39
CA ASP A 113 10.93 -24.01 -11.87
C ASP A 113 11.12 -24.04 -13.41
N GLY A 114 10.38 -23.20 -14.14
CA GLY A 114 10.35 -23.19 -15.61
C GLY A 114 9.50 -24.31 -16.23
N GLN A 115 8.85 -25.13 -15.42
CA GLN A 115 7.97 -26.24 -15.82
C GLN A 115 6.52 -26.04 -15.38
N GLY A 116 6.19 -24.84 -14.87
CA GLY A 116 4.85 -24.49 -14.41
C GLY A 116 4.66 -24.60 -12.90
N LYS A 117 5.67 -25.05 -12.12
CA LYS A 117 5.54 -25.14 -10.67
C LYS A 117 6.08 -23.89 -10.00
N ILE A 118 5.43 -23.56 -8.89
CA ILE A 118 5.75 -22.44 -8.02
C ILE A 118 6.05 -22.98 -6.62
N ALA A 119 7.13 -22.51 -6.04
CA ALA A 119 7.43 -22.65 -4.62
C ALA A 119 7.64 -21.27 -4.02
N TYR A 120 7.39 -21.11 -2.73
CA TYR A 120 7.60 -19.84 -2.04
C TYR A 120 8.81 -19.96 -1.09
N GLY A 121 9.58 -18.89 -1.01
CA GLY A 121 10.66 -18.72 -0.04
C GLY A 121 10.47 -17.42 0.74
N ASP A 122 11.03 -17.37 1.94
CA ASP A 122 10.94 -16.24 2.87
C ASP A 122 12.27 -15.48 2.92
N CYS A 123 12.20 -14.14 3.03
CA CYS A 123 13.37 -13.27 3.12
C CYS A 123 13.94 -13.09 4.53
N GLY A 124 13.38 -13.80 5.52
CA GLY A 124 13.73 -13.67 6.93
C GLY A 124 13.11 -12.43 7.57
N VAL A 125 13.27 -12.34 8.89
CA VAL A 125 12.74 -11.22 9.69
C VAL A 125 13.34 -9.89 9.22
N GLY A 126 12.47 -8.96 8.80
CA GLY A 126 12.86 -7.64 8.29
C GLY A 126 13.36 -7.63 6.84
N GLY A 127 13.36 -8.78 6.16
CA GLY A 127 13.71 -8.91 4.77
C GLY A 127 12.50 -8.74 3.83
N VAL A 128 12.72 -8.07 2.70
CA VAL A 128 11.78 -7.93 1.59
C VAL A 128 12.44 -8.33 0.28
N PHE A 129 11.70 -8.96 -0.62
CA PHE A 129 12.24 -9.35 -1.91
C PHE A 129 12.31 -8.17 -2.88
N SER A 130 13.48 -7.94 -3.46
CA SER A 130 13.71 -6.93 -4.48
C SER A 130 13.84 -7.60 -5.83
N GLU A 131 12.83 -7.46 -6.69
CA GLU A 131 12.83 -8.04 -8.03
C GLU A 131 13.89 -7.39 -8.94
N SER A 132 14.24 -6.12 -8.72
CA SER A 132 15.29 -5.44 -9.48
C SER A 132 16.69 -6.05 -9.30
N THR A 133 16.99 -6.62 -8.13
CA THR A 133 18.24 -7.33 -7.87
C THR A 133 18.05 -8.84 -7.69
N THR A 134 16.82 -9.32 -7.87
CA THR A 134 16.41 -10.73 -7.65
C THR A 134 16.94 -11.28 -6.32
N SER A 135 16.83 -10.50 -5.24
CA SER A 135 17.41 -10.85 -3.94
C SER A 135 16.62 -10.26 -2.77
N CYS A 136 16.71 -10.92 -1.62
CA CYS A 136 16.21 -10.38 -0.37
C CYS A 136 17.08 -9.21 0.10
N LYS A 137 16.44 -8.10 0.43
CA LYS A 137 17.06 -6.91 1.00
C LYS A 137 16.41 -6.58 2.33
N TRP A 138 17.15 -5.95 3.20
CA TRP A 138 16.60 -5.43 4.45
C TRP A 138 15.81 -4.15 4.14
N GLY A 139 14.58 -4.04 4.65
CA GLY A 139 13.80 -2.83 4.49
C GLY A 139 12.33 -2.99 4.90
N PRO A 140 11.73 -1.99 5.56
CA PRO A 140 10.35 -2.06 6.05
C PRO A 140 9.30 -1.83 4.96
N ALA A 141 9.72 -1.46 3.75
CA ALA A 141 8.83 -1.12 2.64
C ALA A 141 9.06 -2.08 1.47
N CYS A 142 7.97 -2.58 0.90
CA CYS A 142 8.01 -3.43 -0.28
C CYS A 142 8.62 -2.65 -1.46
N PRO A 143 9.74 -3.11 -2.05
CA PRO A 143 10.44 -2.39 -3.13
C PRO A 143 9.55 -2.04 -4.32
N GLN A 144 8.56 -2.90 -4.62
CA GLN A 144 7.70 -2.81 -5.79
C GLN A 144 6.24 -2.43 -5.45
N ASP A 145 5.94 -2.01 -4.21
CA ASP A 145 4.59 -1.56 -3.80
C ASP A 145 4.41 -0.05 -4.06
N ASN A 146 4.68 0.34 -5.30
CA ASN A 146 4.48 1.69 -5.79
C ASN A 146 4.12 1.63 -7.28
N ILE A 147 3.74 2.78 -7.84
CA ILE A 147 3.28 2.85 -9.23
C ILE A 147 4.34 2.42 -10.26
N CYS A 148 5.64 2.46 -9.94
CA CYS A 148 6.71 2.17 -10.90
C CYS A 148 6.63 0.76 -11.50
N ARG A 149 6.02 -0.20 -10.79
CA ARG A 149 5.75 -1.54 -11.30
C ARG A 149 4.98 -1.54 -12.62
N PHE A 150 4.15 -0.53 -12.84
CA PHE A 150 3.28 -0.37 -14.00
C PHE A 150 3.68 0.78 -14.92
N MET A 151 4.83 1.42 -14.66
CA MET A 151 5.29 2.58 -15.42
C MET A 151 6.56 2.25 -16.22
N PRO A 152 6.82 2.99 -17.32
CA PRO A 152 8.11 2.98 -18.01
C PRO A 152 9.29 3.19 -17.08
N SER A 153 10.43 2.60 -17.44
CA SER A 153 11.69 2.85 -16.75
C SER A 153 12.26 4.23 -17.13
N ASN A 154 13.06 4.81 -16.24
CA ASN A 154 13.73 6.11 -16.39
C ASN A 154 12.77 7.31 -16.51
N ILE A 155 11.71 7.31 -15.71
CA ILE A 155 10.78 8.44 -15.63
C ILE A 155 10.63 8.92 -14.19
N PHE A 156 10.21 10.17 -14.05
CA PHE A 156 9.71 10.70 -12.79
C PHE A 156 8.19 10.72 -12.82
N VAL A 157 7.60 10.32 -11.71
CA VAL A 157 6.16 10.35 -11.47
C VAL A 157 5.89 10.97 -10.11
N GLY A 158 4.68 11.49 -9.91
CA GLY A 158 4.25 11.92 -8.58
C GLY A 158 4.01 10.71 -7.68
N ASP A 159 4.26 10.84 -6.38
CA ASP A 159 3.84 9.83 -5.42
C ASP A 159 2.33 9.97 -5.16
N PRO A 160 1.48 8.99 -5.56
CA PRO A 160 0.04 9.07 -5.32
C PRO A 160 -0.32 9.15 -3.83
N ASN A 161 0.55 8.67 -2.95
CA ASN A 161 0.32 8.56 -1.52
C ASN A 161 0.94 9.75 -0.74
N LYS A 162 1.79 10.57 -1.37
CA LYS A 162 2.48 11.70 -0.74
C LYS A 162 2.53 12.89 -1.68
N CYS A 163 1.56 13.80 -1.58
CA CYS A 163 1.52 14.97 -2.45
C CYS A 163 2.78 15.83 -2.27
N GLY A 164 3.33 16.31 -3.38
CA GLY A 164 4.59 17.05 -3.38
C GLY A 164 5.84 16.18 -3.45
N ASN A 165 5.73 14.86 -3.26
CA ASN A 165 6.82 13.93 -3.49
C ASN A 165 6.80 13.39 -4.92
N TYR A 166 7.97 12.97 -5.37
CA TYR A 166 8.16 12.25 -6.62
C TYR A 166 8.74 10.87 -6.37
N ILE A 167 8.59 10.01 -7.37
CA ILE A 167 9.25 8.71 -7.43
C ILE A 167 10.03 8.66 -8.74
N ASN A 168 11.31 8.34 -8.65
CA ASN A 168 12.13 8.02 -9.83
C ASN A 168 11.98 6.53 -10.13
N CYS A 169 11.24 6.21 -11.20
CA CYS A 169 10.98 4.85 -11.61
C CYS A 169 12.14 4.29 -12.43
N ILE A 170 12.83 3.29 -11.88
CA ILE A 170 13.93 2.59 -12.53
C ILE A 170 13.64 1.09 -12.46
N ASN A 171 13.37 0.48 -13.61
CA ASN A 171 13.12 -0.96 -13.77
C ASN A 171 12.04 -1.49 -12.81
N GLY A 172 10.89 -0.80 -12.75
CA GLY A 172 9.78 -1.19 -11.90
C GLY A 172 9.86 -0.73 -10.44
N TYR A 173 11.03 -0.24 -10.01
CA TYR A 173 11.32 0.18 -8.64
C TYR A 173 11.35 1.69 -8.51
N GLY A 174 10.99 2.19 -7.32
CA GLY A 174 11.20 3.58 -6.96
C GLY A 174 10.96 3.83 -5.48
N THR A 175 11.57 4.90 -4.96
CA THR A 175 11.37 5.35 -3.58
C THR A 175 10.84 6.77 -3.60
N SER A 176 9.79 7.01 -2.82
CA SER A 176 9.23 8.34 -2.61
C SER A 176 10.30 9.28 -2.05
N THR A 177 10.48 10.41 -2.74
CA THR A 177 11.48 11.42 -2.43
C THR A 177 10.79 12.79 -2.44
N ALA A 178 11.00 13.58 -1.40
CA ALA A 178 10.47 14.94 -1.32
C ALA A 178 11.29 15.90 -2.19
N CYS A 179 10.65 16.93 -2.73
CA CYS A 179 11.35 18.10 -3.25
C CYS A 179 11.87 18.93 -2.06
N THR A 180 13.18 19.12 -1.95
CA THR A 180 13.80 19.74 -0.75
C THR A 180 14.34 21.15 -0.99
N GLU A 181 14.49 21.56 -2.25
CA GLU A 181 15.11 22.84 -2.60
C GLU A 181 14.13 23.99 -2.46
N SER A 182 14.32 24.87 -1.47
CA SER A 182 13.52 26.09 -1.34
C SER A 182 13.77 27.04 -2.53
N PRO A 183 12.74 27.64 -3.15
CA PRO A 183 11.32 27.59 -2.77
C PRO A 183 10.54 26.42 -3.41
N SER A 184 11.16 25.59 -4.24
CA SER A 184 10.56 24.51 -5.03
C SER A 184 10.37 23.21 -4.24
N ILE A 185 9.49 23.21 -3.25
CA ILE A 185 9.27 22.09 -2.32
C ILE A 185 8.12 21.15 -2.70
N TYR A 186 7.44 21.35 -3.84
CA TYR A 186 6.33 20.51 -4.28
C TYR A 186 6.56 19.93 -5.68
N TYR A 187 6.50 18.62 -5.82
CA TYR A 187 6.49 17.98 -7.13
C TYR A 187 5.15 18.19 -7.85
N ASN A 188 5.21 18.66 -9.10
CA ASN A 188 4.08 18.80 -9.99
C ASN A 188 4.10 17.69 -11.04
N ALA A 189 3.18 16.73 -10.91
CA ALA A 189 3.04 15.61 -11.84
C ALA A 189 2.69 16.03 -13.27
N ALA A 190 2.06 17.19 -13.48
CA ALA A 190 1.73 17.69 -14.81
C ALA A 190 2.96 18.22 -15.57
N THR A 191 3.91 18.82 -14.85
CA THR A 191 5.13 19.37 -15.45
C THR A 191 6.33 18.45 -15.30
N GLY A 192 6.25 17.47 -14.40
CA GLY A 192 7.34 16.56 -14.04
C GLY A 192 8.46 17.23 -13.24
N LYS A 193 8.20 18.37 -12.60
CA LYS A 193 9.23 19.19 -11.93
C LYS A 193 8.80 19.59 -10.52
N CYS A 194 9.79 19.76 -9.64
CA CYS A 194 9.61 20.48 -8.39
C CYS A 194 9.31 21.95 -8.68
N GLN A 195 8.35 22.51 -7.96
CA GLN A 195 7.93 23.90 -8.07
C GLN A 195 7.53 24.45 -6.70
N SER A 196 7.44 25.78 -6.60
CA SER A 196 7.10 26.47 -5.37
C SER A 196 5.60 26.53 -5.09
N THR A 197 4.78 26.54 -6.15
CA THR A 197 3.33 26.53 -6.02
C THR A 197 2.84 25.11 -5.72
N ASN A 198 2.02 24.94 -4.69
CA ASN A 198 1.40 23.66 -4.39
C ASN A 198 0.49 23.22 -5.57
N PRO A 199 0.82 22.13 -6.30
CA PRO A 199 0.04 21.64 -7.45
C PRO A 199 -1.14 20.76 -7.06
N CYS A 200 -1.31 20.44 -5.77
CA CYS A 200 -2.40 19.60 -5.27
C CYS A 200 -3.74 20.38 -5.44
N THR A 201 -4.40 20.23 -6.58
CA THR A 201 -5.72 20.84 -6.86
C THR A 201 -6.82 19.81 -6.62
N GLY A 202 -7.78 20.21 -5.80
CA GLY A 202 -8.61 19.28 -5.06
C GLY A 202 -8.21 19.38 -3.61
N GLY A 203 -9.15 19.77 -2.76
CA GLY A 203 -8.99 19.64 -1.32
C GLY A 203 -8.78 18.16 -1.04
N ASN A 204 -7.53 17.72 -1.08
CA ASN A 204 -7.12 16.52 -0.41
C ASN A 204 -7.19 16.90 1.06
N THR A 205 -8.39 16.81 1.62
CA THR A 205 -8.62 16.66 3.06
C THR A 205 -8.14 15.25 3.48
N ASN A 206 -6.93 14.92 3.06
CA ASN A 206 -5.99 14.03 3.71
C ASN A 206 -4.66 14.78 3.91
N SER A 207 -4.70 16.13 3.94
CA SER A 207 -3.96 16.85 4.97
C SER A 207 -4.56 16.39 6.30
N GLY A 208 -3.94 15.38 6.91
CA GLY A 208 -3.72 15.47 8.33
C GLY A 208 -3.21 16.88 8.59
N ASP A 209 -3.93 17.56 9.47
CA ASP A 209 -3.65 18.94 9.86
C ASP A 209 -2.14 19.13 10.03
N SER A 210 -1.65 20.23 9.48
CA SER A 210 -0.26 20.63 9.65
C SER A 210 -0.07 20.95 11.12
N GLN A 211 0.44 19.99 11.89
CA GLN A 211 0.88 20.33 13.23
C GLN A 211 2.19 19.68 13.66
N PHE A 212 2.63 18.60 13.00
CA PHE A 212 3.84 17.90 13.42
C PHE A 212 4.78 17.51 12.27
N THR A 213 6.05 17.89 12.43
CA THR A 213 7.18 17.46 11.59
C THR A 213 7.94 16.34 12.31
N VAL A 214 8.38 15.29 11.60
CA VAL A 214 9.25 14.27 12.22
C VAL A 214 10.51 14.93 12.78
N GLY A 215 10.81 14.66 14.04
CA GLY A 215 11.89 15.29 14.80
C GLY A 215 11.53 16.64 15.43
N GLN A 216 10.28 17.10 15.30
CA GLN A 216 9.79 18.28 16.01
C GLN A 216 9.94 18.08 17.52
N ILE A 217 10.56 19.06 18.15
CA ILE A 217 10.83 19.05 19.58
C ILE A 217 9.57 19.49 20.33
N SER A 218 9.25 18.79 21.41
CA SER A 218 8.27 19.20 22.41
C SER A 218 8.91 19.15 23.79
N GLU A 219 8.81 20.25 24.54
CA GLU A 219 9.26 20.32 25.94
C GLU A 219 8.26 19.66 26.91
N GLU A 220 7.03 19.42 26.45
CA GLU A 220 5.91 18.99 27.31
C GLU A 220 5.54 17.51 27.09
N ALA A 221 5.84 16.95 25.92
CA ALA A 221 5.39 15.61 25.53
C ALA A 221 6.00 14.45 26.36
N CYS A 222 7.11 14.67 27.05
CA CYS A 222 7.74 13.67 27.90
C CYS A 222 7.63 14.01 29.39
N ASN A 223 6.58 14.73 29.78
CA ASN A 223 6.29 14.94 31.20
C ASN A 223 6.19 13.60 31.95
N THR A 224 6.40 13.63 33.26
CA THR A 224 6.49 12.41 34.08
C THR A 224 5.22 11.56 34.01
N GLU A 225 4.04 12.18 33.94
CA GLU A 225 2.77 11.46 33.91
C GLU A 225 2.62 10.63 32.62
N ASP A 226 2.79 11.27 31.46
CA ASP A 226 2.65 10.59 30.17
C ASP A 226 3.77 9.58 29.93
N PHE A 227 4.98 9.89 30.40
CA PHE A 227 6.12 8.98 30.33
C PHE A 227 5.91 7.72 31.20
N ASP A 228 5.42 7.88 32.43
CA ASP A 228 5.18 6.75 33.32
C ASP A 228 4.00 5.89 32.86
N ALA A 229 3.00 6.49 32.21
CA ALA A 229 1.86 5.80 31.61
C ALA A 229 2.22 5.02 30.33
N ALA A 230 3.29 5.39 29.63
CA ALA A 230 3.76 4.70 28.42
C ALA A 230 4.39 3.33 28.73
N GLU A 231 4.21 2.39 27.81
CA GLU A 231 4.69 1.01 27.95
C GLU A 231 6.21 0.92 28.06
N ALA A 232 6.70 0.06 28.97
CA ALA A 232 8.11 -0.25 29.08
C ALA A 232 8.57 -1.10 27.89
N LEU A 233 9.65 -0.68 27.24
CA LEU A 233 10.16 -1.35 26.04
C LEU A 233 11.28 -2.33 26.39
N THR A 234 11.35 -3.41 25.62
CA THR A 234 12.44 -4.39 25.70
C THR A 234 13.07 -4.54 24.32
N VAL A 235 14.40 -4.37 24.24
CA VAL A 235 15.19 -4.56 23.01
C VAL A 235 16.20 -5.66 23.30
N ASP A 236 16.21 -6.71 22.47
CA ASP A 236 17.07 -7.89 22.63
C ASP A 236 16.99 -8.57 24.02
N GLY A 237 15.83 -8.48 24.68
CA GLY A 237 15.59 -9.06 25.99
C GLY A 237 15.98 -8.15 27.17
N GLU A 238 16.50 -6.96 26.90
CA GLU A 238 16.83 -5.97 27.93
C GLU A 238 15.84 -4.81 27.93
N THR A 239 15.37 -4.41 29.12
CA THR A 239 14.52 -3.23 29.27
C THR A 239 15.32 -1.98 28.95
N VAL A 240 14.77 -1.12 28.09
CA VAL A 240 15.39 0.16 27.74
C VAL A 240 14.73 1.30 28.50
N ASP A 241 15.52 2.31 28.81
CA ASP A 241 15.06 3.47 29.60
C ASP A 241 14.18 4.43 28.79
N TYR A 242 14.28 4.43 27.46
CA TYR A 242 13.45 5.30 26.62
C TYR A 242 12.05 4.69 26.40
N LYS A 243 11.07 5.57 26.17
CA LYS A 243 9.70 5.17 25.86
C LYS A 243 9.15 5.94 24.67
N TYR A 244 8.09 5.38 24.08
CA TYR A 244 7.28 6.07 23.08
C TYR A 244 5.96 6.51 23.73
N VAL A 245 5.71 7.81 23.73
CA VAL A 245 4.53 8.43 24.33
C VAL A 245 3.56 8.82 23.20
N SER A 246 2.27 8.58 23.37
CA SER A 246 1.27 8.95 22.35
C SER A 246 1.28 10.47 22.12
N ASP A 247 1.03 10.92 20.89
CA ASP A 247 0.87 12.36 20.65
C ASP A 247 -0.49 12.92 21.11
N SER A 248 -1.42 12.03 21.51
CA SER A 248 -2.79 12.31 21.98
C SER A 248 -3.66 13.12 21.02
N GLU A 249 -3.22 13.28 19.78
CA GLU A 249 -3.90 14.07 18.75
C GLU A 249 -4.23 13.23 17.52
N THR A 250 -3.37 12.27 17.19
CA THR A 250 -3.50 11.42 16.02
C THR A 250 -3.51 9.94 16.39
N CYS A 251 -3.95 9.09 15.46
CA CYS A 251 -3.86 7.63 15.67
C CYS A 251 -2.47 7.06 15.41
N TYR A 252 -1.49 7.86 15.02
CA TYR A 252 -0.25 7.37 14.41
C TYR A 252 1.00 8.08 14.90
N GLY A 253 0.88 9.28 15.45
CA GLY A 253 1.99 10.05 15.97
C GLY A 253 2.31 9.66 17.41
N TYR A 254 3.59 9.78 17.73
CA TYR A 254 4.14 9.49 19.05
C TYR A 254 5.44 10.26 19.25
N TYR A 255 5.81 10.53 20.49
CA TYR A 255 7.07 11.13 20.85
C TYR A 255 8.06 10.06 21.32
N TYR A 256 9.30 10.15 20.84
CA TYR A 256 10.43 9.49 21.49
C TYR A 256 10.84 10.30 22.73
N CYS A 257 10.87 9.64 23.87
CA CYS A 257 11.27 10.21 25.15
C CYS A 257 12.44 9.41 25.72
N ALA A 258 13.61 10.02 25.86
CA ALA A 258 14.78 9.34 26.41
C ALA A 258 14.64 8.99 27.91
N LYS A 259 13.86 9.79 28.65
CA LYS A 259 13.48 9.61 30.06
C LYS A 259 12.37 10.60 30.42
N ALA A 260 11.74 10.44 31.58
CA ALA A 260 10.81 11.42 32.14
C ALA A 260 11.47 12.82 32.24
N GLY A 261 10.74 13.85 31.81
CA GLY A 261 11.16 15.26 31.80
C GLY A 261 12.20 15.62 30.73
N ALA A 262 12.54 14.72 29.80
CA ALA A 262 13.42 15.03 28.67
C ALA A 262 12.66 15.78 27.56
N LEU A 263 13.40 16.27 26.55
CA LEU A 263 12.80 16.73 25.30
C LEU A 263 12.18 15.53 24.56
N GLY A 264 10.94 15.72 24.10
CA GLY A 264 10.25 14.79 23.23
C GLY A 264 10.53 15.08 21.77
N TYR A 265 10.69 14.03 20.98
CA TYR A 265 10.90 14.14 19.54
C TYR A 265 9.74 13.46 18.83
N TRP A 266 8.88 14.25 18.17
CA TRP A 266 7.72 13.72 17.49
C TRP A 266 8.14 12.82 16.33
N ASN A 267 7.42 11.72 16.18
CA ASN A 267 7.59 10.76 15.11
C ASN A 267 6.21 10.21 14.74
N GLN A 268 6.15 9.45 13.66
CA GLN A 268 4.92 8.83 13.22
C GLN A 268 5.12 7.40 12.79
N CYS A 269 4.07 6.63 13.00
CA CYS A 269 4.00 5.26 12.53
C CYS A 269 4.10 5.20 11.00
N PRO A 270 4.73 4.14 10.45
CA PRO A 270 4.70 3.88 9.02
C PRO A 270 3.28 3.95 8.48
N THR A 271 3.11 4.51 7.28
CA THR A 271 1.80 4.57 6.63
C THR A 271 1.17 3.18 6.57
N GLY A 272 -0.11 3.09 6.96
CA GLY A 272 -0.86 1.85 7.11
C GLY A 272 -0.93 1.33 8.55
N THR A 273 -0.26 1.99 9.51
CA THR A 273 -0.23 1.56 10.92
C THR A 273 -0.63 2.68 11.88
N GLN A 274 -1.06 2.28 13.08
CA GLN A 274 -1.47 3.16 14.17
C GLN A 274 -0.60 2.93 15.40
N PHE A 275 -0.30 3.98 16.15
CA PHE A 275 0.48 3.89 17.37
C PHE A 275 -0.38 3.31 18.49
N ASN A 276 0.04 2.18 19.05
CA ASN A 276 -0.58 1.61 20.23
C ASN A 276 0.31 1.93 21.44
N SER A 277 -0.12 2.92 22.22
CA SER A 277 0.58 3.40 23.41
C SER A 277 0.75 2.32 24.49
N LYS A 278 -0.18 1.35 24.58
CA LYS A 278 -0.11 0.22 25.51
C LYS A 278 0.92 -0.84 25.09
N LEU A 279 1.41 -0.78 23.87
CA LEU A 279 2.43 -1.70 23.37
C LEU A 279 3.72 -0.96 22.96
N GLY A 280 3.73 0.37 23.08
CA GLY A 280 4.82 1.23 22.63
C GLY A 280 5.25 0.98 21.18
N LYS A 281 4.33 0.62 20.29
CA LYS A 281 4.66 0.25 18.91
C LYS A 281 3.53 0.52 17.93
N CYS A 282 3.91 0.62 16.66
CA CYS A 282 2.97 0.70 15.56
C CYS A 282 2.34 -0.66 15.29
N VAL A 283 1.02 -0.70 15.20
CA VAL A 283 0.23 -1.91 15.00
C VAL A 283 -0.79 -1.73 13.88
N SER A 284 -1.43 -2.83 13.48
CA SER A 284 -2.55 -2.78 12.54
C SER A 284 -3.70 -1.95 13.14
N PRO A 285 -4.34 -1.06 12.36
CA PRO A 285 -5.52 -0.33 12.81
C PRO A 285 -6.62 -1.23 13.38
N ALA A 286 -6.77 -2.46 12.87
CA ALA A 286 -7.80 -3.40 13.33
C ALA A 286 -7.50 -3.97 14.71
N SER A 287 -6.23 -4.01 15.10
CA SER A 287 -5.76 -4.60 16.36
C SER A 287 -5.81 -3.63 17.55
N PHE A 288 -6.18 -2.37 17.32
CA PHE A 288 -6.17 -1.32 18.33
C PHE A 288 -7.36 -0.36 18.14
N VAL A 289 -7.97 0.05 19.25
CA VAL A 289 -9.04 1.05 19.24
C VAL A 289 -8.41 2.42 19.41
N CYS A 290 -8.29 3.15 18.30
CA CYS A 290 -7.95 4.57 18.33
C CYS A 290 -9.22 5.42 18.27
N THR A 291 -9.30 6.44 19.12
CA THR A 291 -10.42 7.40 19.19
C THR A 291 -10.26 8.62 18.28
N HIS A 292 -9.10 8.76 17.61
CA HIS A 292 -8.82 9.87 16.69
C HIS A 292 -9.13 9.49 15.24
N ASN A 293 -8.75 10.35 14.29
CA ASN A 293 -8.96 10.12 12.86
C ASN A 293 -8.16 8.90 12.36
N ARG A 294 -8.83 7.74 12.28
CA ARG A 294 -8.25 6.48 11.81
C ARG A 294 -7.87 6.50 10.33
N CYS A 295 -8.37 7.45 9.53
CA CYS A 295 -8.00 7.65 8.14
C CYS A 295 -6.67 8.41 7.95
N GLY A 296 -6.16 9.07 9.00
CA GLY A 296 -5.05 10.03 8.89
C GLY A 296 -3.69 9.46 8.50
N ASN A 297 -3.47 8.15 8.67
CA ASN A 297 -2.20 7.49 8.30
C ASN A 297 -2.42 6.11 7.66
N VAL A 298 -3.51 5.94 6.93
CA VAL A 298 -3.83 4.69 6.24
C VAL A 298 -4.23 4.99 4.80
N ASN A 299 -3.81 4.13 3.87
CA ASN A 299 -4.24 4.24 2.47
C ASN A 299 -5.51 3.40 2.24
N SER A 300 -6.55 3.66 3.04
CA SER A 300 -7.82 2.92 3.01
C SER A 300 -8.97 3.81 2.55
N LYS A 301 -9.89 3.26 1.74
CA LYS A 301 -11.11 3.99 1.34
C LYS A 301 -12.09 4.15 2.48
N PHE A 302 -12.19 3.11 3.32
CA PHE A 302 -13.05 3.12 4.48
C PHE A 302 -12.34 2.51 5.68
N MET A 303 -12.58 3.07 6.86
CA MET A 303 -12.07 2.57 8.13
C MET A 303 -13.23 2.21 9.04
N ALA A 304 -13.15 1.10 9.78
CA ALA A 304 -14.19 0.75 10.73
C ALA A 304 -14.35 1.86 11.78
N VAL A 305 -15.59 2.10 12.18
CA VAL A 305 -15.85 2.74 13.48
C VAL A 305 -15.81 1.65 14.54
N GLU A 306 -15.48 2.01 15.77
CA GLU A 306 -15.53 1.09 16.91
C GLU A 306 -16.84 0.27 16.94
N GLY A 307 -16.73 -1.04 17.18
CA GLY A 307 -17.83 -2.00 17.11
C GLY A 307 -18.20 -2.46 15.69
N CYS A 308 -17.58 -1.88 14.66
CA CYS A 308 -17.69 -2.26 13.25
C CYS A 308 -19.10 -2.28 12.66
N LEU A 309 -20.08 -1.60 13.29
CA LEU A 309 -21.45 -1.43 12.75
C LEU A 309 -21.54 -0.34 11.68
N SER A 310 -20.50 0.49 11.60
CA SER A 310 -20.35 1.56 10.63
C SER A 310 -18.88 1.71 10.25
N TYR A 311 -18.64 2.49 9.21
CA TYR A 311 -17.31 2.80 8.71
C TYR A 311 -17.24 4.26 8.28
N THR A 312 -16.07 4.86 8.48
CA THR A 312 -15.73 6.21 8.03
C THR A 312 -15.25 6.13 6.59
N ILE A 313 -15.80 6.98 5.72
CA ILE A 313 -15.35 7.17 4.33
C ILE A 313 -14.20 8.18 4.33
N CYS A 314 -12.98 7.69 4.17
CA CYS A 314 -11.77 8.49 4.38
C CYS A 314 -11.64 9.69 3.44
N SER A 315 -12.25 9.65 2.25
CA SER A 315 -12.25 10.80 1.34
C SER A 315 -13.13 11.97 1.81
N SER A 316 -13.99 11.77 2.81
CA SER A 316 -14.98 12.77 3.24
C SER A 316 -15.13 12.91 4.76
N GLY A 317 -14.59 11.98 5.55
CA GLY A 317 -14.83 11.88 6.99
C GLY A 317 -16.25 11.45 7.36
N ALA A 318 -17.16 11.29 6.39
CA ALA A 318 -18.53 10.88 6.65
C ALA A 318 -18.60 9.42 7.12
N THR A 319 -19.52 9.13 8.02
CA THR A 319 -19.80 7.76 8.46
C THR A 319 -20.93 7.14 7.63
N ALA A 320 -20.77 5.89 7.23
CA ALA A 320 -21.78 5.09 6.56
C ALA A 320 -21.91 3.71 7.23
N SER A 321 -22.99 3.00 6.95
CA SER A 321 -23.25 1.67 7.50
C SER A 321 -23.44 0.65 6.39
N CYS A 322 -23.08 -0.60 6.70
CA CYS A 322 -23.36 -1.71 5.82
C CYS A 322 -24.88 -2.00 5.71
N PRO A 323 -25.33 -2.71 4.66
CA PRO A 323 -26.71 -3.16 4.55
C PRO A 323 -27.15 -4.01 5.75
N SER A 324 -28.44 -4.00 6.08
CA SER A 324 -28.99 -4.76 7.21
C SER A 324 -28.75 -6.27 7.12
N THR A 325 -28.62 -6.80 5.91
CA THR A 325 -28.29 -8.22 5.66
C THR A 325 -26.87 -8.58 6.04
N SER A 326 -25.95 -7.60 6.11
CA SER A 326 -24.51 -7.75 6.35
C SER A 326 -23.96 -6.61 7.21
N LYS A 327 -24.46 -6.53 8.45
CA LYS A 327 -24.33 -5.35 9.32
C LYS A 327 -22.92 -4.95 9.78
N TYR A 328 -21.90 -5.81 9.64
CA TYR A 328 -20.55 -5.52 10.14
C TYR A 328 -19.58 -5.20 9.02
N TYR A 329 -18.88 -4.08 9.13
CA TYR A 329 -17.79 -3.73 8.22
C TYR A 329 -16.50 -4.41 8.65
N ASP A 330 -15.94 -5.22 7.76
CA ASP A 330 -14.61 -5.82 7.89
C ASP A 330 -13.61 -4.90 7.17
N GLU A 331 -12.86 -4.11 7.94
CA GLU A 331 -11.90 -3.15 7.37
C GLU A 331 -10.63 -3.79 6.80
N VAL A 332 -10.30 -5.02 7.21
CA VAL A 332 -9.12 -5.75 6.71
C VAL A 332 -9.40 -6.33 5.34
N ASN A 333 -10.62 -6.84 5.13
CA ASN A 333 -11.06 -7.39 3.86
C ASN A 333 -11.87 -6.40 3.00
N ASN A 334 -12.17 -5.22 3.53
CA ASN A 334 -12.94 -4.16 2.88
C ASN A 334 -14.31 -4.64 2.34
N ILE A 335 -15.05 -5.37 3.17
CA ILE A 335 -16.37 -5.95 2.84
C ILE A 335 -17.35 -5.81 4.00
N CYS A 336 -18.64 -5.87 3.69
CA CYS A 336 -19.70 -6.03 4.68
C CYS A 336 -19.96 -7.51 4.94
N THR A 337 -20.10 -7.89 6.21
CA THR A 337 -20.22 -9.29 6.66
C THR A 337 -21.36 -9.44 7.68
N ASN A 338 -21.85 -10.67 7.83
CA ASN A 338 -22.95 -10.98 8.76
C ASN A 338 -22.43 -11.39 10.14
N THR A 339 -21.14 -11.70 10.22
CA THR A 339 -20.45 -12.15 11.44
C THR A 339 -19.51 -11.05 11.87
N ILE A 340 -19.50 -10.71 13.16
CA ILE A 340 -18.60 -9.69 13.68
C ILE A 340 -17.14 -10.11 13.44
N PRO A 341 -16.31 -9.29 12.77
CA PRO A 341 -14.90 -9.59 12.58
C PRO A 341 -14.20 -9.72 13.93
N LYS A 342 -13.25 -10.65 14.05
CA LYS A 342 -12.52 -10.92 15.30
C LYS A 342 -11.33 -9.97 15.48
N TYR A 343 -11.56 -8.68 15.28
CA TYR A 343 -10.58 -7.63 15.45
C TYR A 343 -10.86 -6.85 16.73
N THR A 344 -9.81 -6.34 17.37
CA THR A 344 -9.95 -5.53 18.60
C THR A 344 -10.94 -4.39 18.38
N ILE A 345 -10.85 -3.68 17.24
CA ILE A 345 -11.74 -2.57 16.86
C ILE A 345 -13.22 -2.96 16.74
N CYS A 346 -13.51 -4.23 16.48
CA CYS A 346 -14.88 -4.74 16.38
C CYS A 346 -15.36 -5.38 17.69
N SER A 347 -14.45 -5.77 18.58
CA SER A 347 -14.76 -6.47 19.83
C SER A 347 -14.87 -5.56 21.06
N SER A 348 -14.48 -4.29 20.94
CA SER A 348 -14.73 -3.29 21.97
C SER A 348 -16.16 -2.76 21.83
N THR A 349 -17.02 -3.19 22.74
CA THR A 349 -18.38 -2.65 22.93
C THR A 349 -18.54 -2.26 24.39
#